data_AF-A0AAN2PG07-F1
#
_entry.id   AF-A0AAN2PG07-F1
#
_cell.length_a   1.000
_cell.length_b   1.000
_cell.length_c   1.000
_cell.angle_alpha   90.00
_cell.angle_beta   90.00
_cell.angle_gamma   90.00
#
_symmetry.space_group_name_H-M   'P 1'
#
loop_
_entity.id
_entity.type
_entity.pdbx_description
1 polymer ?
#
loop_
_entity_poly.entity_id
_entity_poly.type
_entity_poly.pdbx_seq_one_letter_code
_entity_poly.pdbx_strand_id
1 'polypeptide(L)' 'MKFYGHGVVWDSENNKPLCEFVDGELKTTADGVIKTLKQLGYKAEKEKNTSKIEGK' A
#
# COMPACT_ATOMS: atom_id res chain seq x y z
N MET A 1 3.87 -5.73 -0.88
CA MET A 1 2.55 -5.43 -0.26
C MET A 1 1.76 -4.62 -1.26
N LYS A 2 0.43 -4.81 -1.30
CA LYS A 2 -0.45 -3.95 -2.07
C LYS A 2 -1.20 -3.03 -1.12
N PHE A 3 -1.36 -1.77 -1.52
CA PHE A 3 -2.19 -0.80 -0.83
C PHE A 3 -3.25 -0.30 -1.79
N TYR A 4 -4.43 0.01 -1.26
CA TYR A 4 -5.53 0.57 -2.04
C TYR A 4 -5.77 2.00 -1.62
N GLY A 5 -5.94 2.88 -2.61
CA GLY A 5 -6.10 4.30 -2.41
C GLY A 5 -6.18 5.03 -3.75
N HIS A 6 -6.39 6.34 -3.74
CA HIS A 6 -6.41 7.15 -4.94
C HIS A 6 -5.52 8.38 -4.75
N GLY A 7 -4.81 8.78 -5.81
CA GLY A 7 -3.97 9.97 -5.84
C GLY A 7 -2.51 9.72 -5.45
N VAL A 8 -1.83 10.79 -5.03
CA VAL A 8 -0.41 10.78 -4.66
C VAL A 8 -0.28 10.93 -3.16
N VAL A 9 0.44 10.02 -2.52
CA VAL A 9 0.84 10.16 -1.11
C VAL A 9 2.07 11.05 -1.04
N TRP A 10 1.97 12.14 -0.31
CA TRP A 10 3.05 13.09 -0.12
C TRP A 10 3.84 12.76 1.14
N ASP A 11 5.18 12.75 1.03
CA ASP A 11 6.07 12.62 2.19
C ASP A 11 6.46 14.02 2.66
N SER A 12 5.94 14.44 3.83
CA SER A 12 6.26 15.74 4.40
C SER A 12 7.68 15.80 4.97
N GLU A 13 8.26 14.67 5.38
CA GLU A 13 9.61 14.62 5.97
C GLU A 13 10.70 14.90 4.94
N ASN A 14 10.56 14.35 3.73
CA ASN A 14 11.51 14.52 2.63
C ASN A 14 11.04 15.56 1.59
N ASN A 15 9.88 16.17 1.82
CA ASN A 15 9.22 17.13 0.94
C ASN A 15 9.14 16.68 -0.53
N LYS A 16 8.76 15.42 -0.73
CA LYS A 16 8.69 14.78 -2.04
C LYS A 16 7.50 13.83 -2.12
N PRO A 17 6.98 13.51 -3.32
CA PRO A 17 5.96 12.48 -3.46
C PRO A 17 6.53 11.14 -2.97
N LEU A 18 5.85 10.51 -2.02
CA LEU A 18 6.21 9.21 -1.47
C LEU A 18 5.94 8.11 -2.49
N CYS A 19 4.70 8.10 -3.00
CA CYS A 19 4.20 7.10 -3.93
C CYS A 19 2.85 7.52 -4.50
N GLU A 20 2.59 7.14 -5.74
CA GLU A 20 1.31 7.35 -6.43
C GLU A 20 0.55 6.03 -6.53
N PHE A 21 -0.76 6.08 -6.31
CA PHE A 21 -1.64 4.96 -6.58
C PHE A 21 -1.96 4.92 -8.08
N VAL A 22 -1.59 3.82 -8.74
CA VAL A 22 -1.87 3.58 -10.15
C VAL A 22 -3.07 2.64 -10.23
N ASP A 23 -4.12 3.07 -10.92
CA ASP A 23 -5.39 2.31 -11.05
C ASP A 23 -6.08 2.01 -9.70
N GLY A 24 -5.86 2.86 -8.69
CA GLY A 24 -6.40 2.66 -7.35
C GLY A 24 -5.54 1.74 -6.45
N GLU A 25 -4.41 1.24 -6.98
CA GLU A 25 -3.53 0.30 -6.32
C GLU A 25 -2.08 0.82 -6.25
N LEU A 26 -1.39 0.54 -5.16
CA LEU A 26 0.04 0.78 -5.01
C LEU A 26 0.71 -0.53 -4.60
N LYS A 27 1.51 -1.09 -5.51
CA LYS A 27 2.39 -2.22 -5.20
C LYS A 27 3.76 -1.69 -4.80
N THR A 28 4.11 -1.84 -3.52
CA THR A 28 5.42 -1.44 -3.01
C THR A 28 5.99 -2.48 -2.07
N THR A 29 7.32 -2.56 -2.04
CA THR A 29 8.12 -3.37 -1.12
C THR A 29 8.99 -2.49 -0.22
N ALA A 30 8.97 -1.17 -0.38
CA ALA A 30 9.76 -0.26 0.42
C ALA A 30 9.18 -0.14 1.83
N ASP A 31 9.93 -0.57 2.85
CA ASP A 31 9.50 -0.55 4.25
C ASP A 31 9.09 0.83 4.74
N GLY A 32 9.79 1.89 4.28
CA GLY A 32 9.44 3.28 4.60
C GLY A 32 8.03 3.63 4.13
N VAL A 33 7.73 3.34 2.87
CA VAL A 33 6.40 3.57 2.29
C VAL A 33 5.33 2.74 3.00
N ILE A 34 5.62 1.46 3.25
CA ILE A 34 4.72 0.54 3.97
C ILE A 34 4.38 1.07 5.37
N LYS A 35 5.38 1.56 6.10
CA LYS A 35 5.21 2.08 7.46
C LYS A 35 4.35 3.35 7.45
N THR A 36 4.66 4.30 6.57
CA THR A 36 3.90 5.54 6.45
C THR A 36 2.45 5.27 6.08
N LEU A 37 2.20 4.42 5.08
CA LEU A 37 0.84 4.06 4.66
C LEU A 37 0.05 3.38 5.78
N LYS A 38 0.68 2.50 6.56
CA LYS A 38 0.05 1.90 7.74
C LYS A 38 -0.25 2.92 8.83
N GLN A 39 0.66 3.85 9.11
CA GLN A 39 0.44 4.91 10.09
C GLN A 39 -0.69 5.85 9.67
N LEU A 40 -0.83 6.11 8.38
CA LEU A 40 -1.93 6.88 7.80
C LEU A 40 -3.26 6.10 7.72
N GLY A 41 -3.27 4.81 8.07
CA GLY A 41 -4.49 3.99 8.09
C GLY A 41 -4.92 3.44 6.72
N TYR A 42 -4.05 3.43 5.72
CA TYR A 42 -4.37 2.85 4.42
C TYR A 42 -4.57 1.32 4.49
N LYS A 43 -5.53 0.82 3.71
CA LYS A 43 -5.76 -0.63 3.59
C LYS A 43 -4.60 -1.28 2.85
N ALA A 44 -3.86 -2.13 3.57
CA ALA A 44 -2.78 -2.93 3.04
C ALA A 44 -3.23 -4.39 2.87
N GLU A 45 -3.19 -4.89 1.65
CA GLU A 45 -3.24 -6.33 1.39
C GLU A 45 -1.81 -6.88 1.39
N LYS A 46 -1.50 -7.69 2.40
CA LYS A 46 -0.39 -8.61 2.27
C LYS A 46 -0.78 -9.56 1.16
N GLU A 47 0.11 -9.74 0.19
CA GLU A 47 0.06 -10.82 -0.80
C GLU A 47 0.23 -12.14 -0.01
N LYS A 48 -0.82 -12.51 0.74
CA LYS A 48 -1.03 -13.88 1.14
C LYS A 48 -1.44 -14.52 -0.17
N ASN A 49 -0.60 -15.40 -0.68
CA ASN A 49 -1.03 -16.40 -1.63
C ASN A 49 -2.14 -17.21 -0.94
N THR A 50 -3.36 -16.68 -0.92
CA THR A 50 -4.55 -17.42 -0.54
C THR A 50 -4.90 -18.22 -1.77
N SER A 51 -4.14 -19.30 -1.95
CA SER A 51 -4.69 -20.50 -2.55
C SER A 51 -5.99 -20.77 -1.79
N LYS A 52 -7.08 -20.39 -2.45
CA LYS A 52 -8.43 -20.88 -2.27
C LYS A 52 -8.44 -22.22 -1.52
N ILE A 53 -8.89 -22.22 -0.28
CA ILE A 53 -9.63 -23.36 0.26
C ILE A 53 -11.03 -22.88 0.62
N GLU A 54 -11.88 -22.91 -0.40
CA GLU A 54 -13.32 -23.12 -0.23
C GLU A 54 -13.51 -24.54 0.34
N GLY A 55 -14.47 -24.71 1.26
CA GLY A 55 -14.95 -26.00 1.75
C GLY A 55 -14.91 -26.08 3.27
N LYS A 56 -16.00 -26.34 4.00
CA LYS A 56 -17.32 -26.85 3.63
C LYS A 56 -18.27 -26.57 4.80
#